data_AF-A0A0B8NPA6-F1
#
_entry.id   AF-A0A0B8NPA6-F1
#
_cell.length_a   1.000
_cell.length_b   1.000
_cell.length_c   1.000
_cell.angle_alpha   90.00
_cell.angle_beta   90.00
_cell.angle_gamma   90.00
#
_symmetry.space_group_name_H-M   'P 1'
#
loop_
_entity.id
_entity.type
_entity.pdbx_description
1 polymer ?
#
loop_
_entity_poly.entity_id
_entity_poly.type
_entity_poly.pdbx_seq_one_letter_code
_entity_poly.pdbx_strand_id
1 'polypeptide(L)'
;MQLQATTAAQFFLQSEYFDVQLERDQLILSARESKTTIPFSEWSGKTSVKRGLIWGSVTFYGYEQDKTVSAWQIQGLPWTAAKSLARTAVQYYEKWHRLQCRQLNLYLPKWQQKLDLLRRQPSYLAYSELLAWQQMVISDLAEMEISQDEAEQRMPDAMADIQRWMTDDPELLEERNDIWLQNEMQNWQVLFAQIENSPLNTSQQKAVLLNNDHNLVLAGAGTGKTSVLMARVAYLLQSHQGQAEEMALLAFGRDAANEVSERLANKIGITAQKVNVSTFHQMALKIISDVEGGAPAISSLATEEKQKLQWCGVWLKEHWVNATNFKRWQKHLSLWPIAYLNGDEELVNQSENPKLLAWLNQQVEQLMTMNVTKKAIQQQIIDHPEYSRLNSELQLAWPAYQAWKQYLKEQNELDFHLMIEKATQYVAKNKFKSPWRFLMVDEYQDISPARLALLEAW
;
A
#
# COMPACT_ATOMS: atom_id res chain seq x y z
N MET A 1 1.44 18.15 -46.42
CA MET A 1 0.86 19.00 -47.49
C MET A 1 0.53 20.35 -46.87
N GLN A 2 0.89 21.49 -47.48
CA GLN A 2 0.57 22.81 -46.94
C GLN A 2 -0.24 23.61 -47.96
N LEU A 3 -1.25 24.34 -47.49
CA LEU A 3 -2.05 25.23 -48.32
C LEU A 3 -2.31 26.55 -47.60
N GLN A 4 -2.04 27.65 -48.30
CA GLN A 4 -2.21 29.02 -47.80
C GLN A 4 -3.30 29.77 -48.57
N ALA A 5 -3.95 30.68 -47.87
CA ALA A 5 -4.86 31.65 -48.46
C ALA A 5 -4.11 32.57 -49.43
N THR A 6 -4.82 33.08 -50.43
CA THR A 6 -4.24 34.04 -51.38
C THR A 6 -3.83 35.34 -50.69
N THR A 7 -2.83 36.05 -51.22
CA THR A 7 -2.34 37.33 -50.66
C THR A 7 -3.46 38.36 -50.49
N ALA A 8 -4.42 38.38 -51.42
CA ALA A 8 -5.61 39.23 -51.33
C ALA A 8 -6.52 38.83 -50.16
N ALA A 9 -6.76 37.52 -49.96
CA ALA A 9 -7.56 37.04 -48.84
C ALA A 9 -6.87 37.26 -47.49
N GLN A 10 -5.55 37.06 -47.41
CA GLN A 10 -4.77 37.30 -46.20
C GLN A 10 -4.90 38.75 -45.70
N PHE A 11 -5.06 39.74 -46.59
CA PHE A 11 -5.28 41.14 -46.23
C PHE A 11 -6.60 41.37 -45.46
N PHE A 12 -7.66 40.65 -45.83
CA PHE A 12 -9.00 40.78 -45.25
C PHE A 12 -9.24 39.91 -44.01
N LEU A 13 -8.42 38.87 -43.79
CA LEU A 13 -8.53 37.97 -42.63
C LEU A 13 -7.72 38.53 -41.45
N GLN A 14 -8.39 39.06 -40.42
CA GLN A 14 -7.74 39.65 -39.25
C GLN A 14 -7.55 38.67 -38.08
N SER A 15 -8.54 37.77 -37.83
CA SER A 15 -8.54 36.84 -36.68
C SER A 15 -8.75 35.37 -37.08
N GLU A 16 -8.84 35.07 -38.37
CA GLU A 16 -9.17 33.72 -38.87
C GLU A 16 -7.93 32.98 -39.38
N TYR A 17 -7.98 31.65 -39.34
CA TYR A 17 -6.93 30.80 -39.90
C TYR A 17 -6.87 30.97 -41.42
N PHE A 18 -5.67 31.17 -41.95
CA PHE A 18 -5.41 31.36 -43.38
C PHE A 18 -4.43 30.35 -43.96
N ASP A 19 -3.76 29.56 -43.12
CA ASP A 19 -2.81 28.52 -43.53
C ASP A 19 -3.14 27.21 -42.82
N VAL A 20 -2.95 26.11 -43.54
CA VAL A 20 -3.15 24.76 -43.03
C VAL A 20 -2.05 23.84 -43.56
N GLN A 21 -1.38 23.19 -42.63
CA GLN A 21 -0.37 22.17 -42.88
C GLN A 21 -0.84 20.83 -42.33
N LEU A 22 -0.93 19.84 -43.21
CA LEU A 22 -1.20 18.45 -42.89
C LEU A 22 0.12 17.73 -42.65
N GLU A 23 0.31 17.24 -41.43
CA GLU A 23 1.42 16.37 -41.02
C GLU A 23 0.95 14.90 -40.91
N ARG A 24 1.74 14.03 -40.28
CA ARG A 24 1.46 12.58 -40.26
C ARG A 24 0.22 12.23 -39.44
N ASP A 25 -0.01 12.95 -38.36
CA ASP A 25 -0.97 12.67 -37.28
C ASP A 25 -1.64 13.93 -36.71
N GLN A 26 -1.42 15.09 -37.34
CA GLN A 26 -1.94 16.37 -36.89
C GLN A 26 -2.20 17.35 -38.04
N LEU A 27 -3.12 18.28 -37.80
CA LEU A 27 -3.35 19.49 -38.58
C LEU A 27 -2.71 20.66 -37.86
N ILE A 28 -1.95 21.46 -38.58
CA ILE A 28 -1.39 22.71 -38.09
C ILE A 28 -2.12 23.84 -38.79
N LEU A 29 -2.80 24.69 -38.03
CA LEU A 29 -3.49 25.87 -38.54
C LEU A 29 -2.76 27.12 -38.11
N SER A 30 -2.50 28.04 -39.05
CA SER A 30 -1.84 29.30 -38.75
C SER A 30 -2.77 30.49 -39.01
N ALA A 31 -2.83 31.39 -38.04
CA ALA A 31 -3.39 32.73 -38.12
C ALA A 31 -2.25 33.75 -38.02
N ARG A 32 -2.55 35.06 -38.05
CA ARG A 32 -1.51 36.10 -38.15
C ARG A 32 -0.61 36.16 -36.93
N GLU A 33 -1.19 35.92 -35.75
CA GLU A 33 -0.52 36.05 -34.45
C GLU A 33 -0.54 34.76 -33.63
N SER A 34 -1.13 33.67 -34.18
CA SER A 34 -1.26 32.41 -33.46
C SER A 34 -1.14 31.20 -34.39
N LYS A 35 -0.72 30.08 -33.81
CA LYS A 35 -0.61 28.78 -34.46
C LYS A 35 -1.29 27.75 -33.56
N THR A 36 -2.19 26.96 -34.13
CA THR A 36 -2.96 25.94 -33.41
C THR A 36 -2.64 24.59 -34.01
N THR A 37 -2.17 23.66 -33.19
CA THR A 37 -1.98 22.26 -33.57
C THR A 37 -3.21 21.48 -33.14
N ILE A 38 -3.82 20.75 -34.07
CA ILE A 38 -4.98 19.89 -33.85
C ILE A 38 -4.52 18.47 -34.12
N PRO A 39 -4.22 17.68 -33.08
CA PRO A 39 -3.99 16.25 -33.22
C PRO A 39 -5.17 15.57 -33.92
N PHE A 40 -4.91 14.51 -34.67
CA PHE A 40 -6.00 13.71 -35.26
C PHE A 40 -6.90 13.06 -34.19
N SER A 41 -6.42 12.92 -32.95
CA SER A 41 -7.27 12.49 -31.83
C SER A 41 -8.35 13.50 -31.46
N GLU A 42 -8.18 14.79 -31.76
CA GLU A 42 -9.19 15.81 -31.50
C GLU A 42 -10.15 16.03 -32.68
N TRP A 43 -9.75 15.60 -33.89
CA TRP A 43 -10.54 15.74 -35.10
C TRP A 43 -11.39 14.50 -35.38
N SER A 44 -12.70 14.67 -35.61
CA SER A 44 -13.64 13.55 -35.88
C SER A 44 -13.56 12.97 -37.30
N GLY A 45 -12.62 13.44 -38.14
CA GLY A 45 -12.60 13.15 -39.58
C GLY A 45 -13.66 13.90 -40.40
N LYS A 46 -14.69 14.47 -39.75
CA LYS A 46 -15.72 15.26 -40.42
C LYS A 46 -15.15 16.59 -40.92
N THR A 47 -15.44 16.91 -42.17
CA THR A 47 -15.03 18.17 -42.82
C THR A 47 -16.15 18.75 -43.66
N SER A 48 -16.17 20.07 -43.81
CA SER A 48 -17.07 20.78 -44.72
C SER A 48 -16.26 21.74 -45.59
N VAL A 49 -16.60 21.81 -46.87
CA VAL A 49 -15.97 22.72 -47.82
C VAL A 49 -17.05 23.63 -48.39
N LYS A 50 -16.93 24.94 -48.14
CA LYS A 50 -17.90 25.94 -48.64
C LYS A 50 -17.27 26.78 -49.75
N ARG A 51 -18.06 27.09 -50.77
CA ARG A 51 -17.67 28.01 -51.86
C ARG A 51 -18.17 29.41 -51.51
N GLY A 52 -17.25 30.35 -51.33
CA GLY A 52 -17.57 31.78 -51.26
C GLY A 52 -17.60 32.43 -52.65
N LEU A 53 -17.90 33.73 -52.66
CA LEU A 53 -17.93 34.55 -53.90
C LEU A 53 -16.54 34.70 -54.53
N ILE A 54 -15.49 34.78 -53.71
CA ILE A 54 -14.11 35.08 -54.15
C ILE A 54 -13.14 33.93 -53.80
N TRP A 55 -13.35 33.21 -52.71
CA TRP A 55 -12.51 32.10 -52.25
C TRP A 55 -13.33 30.96 -51.63
N GLY A 56 -12.72 29.81 -51.40
CA GLY A 56 -13.29 28.70 -50.64
C GLY A 56 -12.90 28.74 -49.16
N SER A 57 -13.63 27.99 -48.34
CA SER A 57 -13.28 27.69 -46.95
C SER A 57 -13.38 26.20 -46.66
N VAL A 58 -12.58 25.73 -45.71
CA VAL A 58 -12.59 24.37 -45.19
C VAL A 58 -12.79 24.44 -43.68
N THR A 59 -13.73 23.66 -43.15
CA THR A 59 -13.97 23.53 -41.71
C THR A 59 -13.72 22.08 -41.29
N PHE A 60 -12.88 21.90 -40.27
CA PHE A 60 -12.66 20.62 -39.58
C PHE A 60 -13.47 20.60 -38.29
N TYR A 61 -14.12 19.49 -37.97
CA TYR A 61 -14.96 19.37 -36.78
C TYR A 61 -14.37 18.35 -35.79
N GLY A 62 -14.20 18.74 -34.54
CA GLY A 62 -13.81 17.83 -33.48
C GLY A 62 -14.91 16.83 -33.11
N TYR A 63 -14.62 15.98 -32.14
CA TYR A 63 -15.64 15.13 -31.53
C TYR A 63 -16.61 15.96 -30.69
N GLU A 64 -17.82 15.43 -30.49
CA GLU A 64 -18.80 16.05 -29.59
C GLU A 64 -18.41 15.74 -28.14
N GLN A 65 -18.16 16.78 -27.36
CA GLN A 65 -17.88 16.71 -25.92
C GLN A 65 -18.88 17.63 -25.21
N ASP A 66 -19.64 17.10 -24.24
CA ASP A 66 -20.63 17.86 -23.47
C ASP A 66 -21.62 18.70 -24.31
N LYS A 67 -22.09 18.13 -25.43
CA LYS A 67 -22.98 18.79 -26.43
C LYS A 67 -22.35 19.96 -27.19
N THR A 68 -21.03 20.12 -27.10
CA THR A 68 -20.26 21.11 -27.86
C THR A 68 -19.36 20.41 -28.87
N VAL A 69 -19.25 20.99 -30.06
CA VAL A 69 -18.39 20.47 -31.14
C VAL A 69 -17.41 21.55 -31.51
N SER A 70 -16.12 21.30 -31.26
CA SER A 70 -15.05 22.17 -31.71
C SER A 70 -15.06 22.24 -33.23
N ALA A 71 -14.92 23.44 -33.80
CA ALA A 71 -14.87 23.65 -35.24
C ALA A 71 -13.76 24.61 -35.61
N TRP A 72 -12.88 24.18 -36.50
CA TRP A 72 -11.75 24.96 -36.95
C TRP A 72 -11.91 25.29 -38.44
N GLN A 73 -12.17 26.56 -38.74
CA GLN A 73 -12.43 27.04 -40.10
C GLN A 73 -11.24 27.80 -40.66
N ILE A 74 -10.82 27.41 -41.87
CA ILE A 74 -9.81 28.08 -42.67
C ILE A 74 -10.49 28.79 -43.84
N GLN A 75 -10.19 30.06 -44.03
CA GLN A 75 -10.75 30.91 -45.09
C GLN A 75 -9.70 31.34 -46.11
N GLY A 76 -10.15 31.88 -47.24
CA GLY A 76 -9.25 32.49 -48.23
C GLY A 76 -8.56 31.52 -49.20
N LEU A 77 -8.93 30.23 -49.18
CA LEU A 77 -8.28 29.18 -49.95
C LEU A 77 -8.76 29.17 -51.42
N PRO A 78 -7.88 28.90 -52.41
CA PRO A 78 -8.32 28.67 -53.79
C PRO A 78 -9.32 27.51 -53.85
N TRP A 79 -10.46 27.68 -54.53
CA TRP A 79 -11.58 26.73 -54.48
C TRP A 79 -11.21 25.27 -54.85
N THR A 80 -10.43 25.08 -55.91
CA THR A 80 -9.97 23.76 -56.34
C THR A 80 -8.99 23.13 -55.34
N ALA A 81 -8.13 23.95 -54.75
CA ALA A 81 -7.16 23.54 -53.74
C ALA A 81 -7.83 23.20 -52.40
N ALA A 82 -8.85 23.95 -51.99
CA ALA A 82 -9.64 23.69 -50.77
C ALA A 82 -10.31 22.31 -50.81
N LYS A 83 -10.89 21.93 -51.96
CA LYS A 83 -11.45 20.58 -52.17
C LYS A 83 -10.38 19.49 -52.15
N SER A 84 -9.24 19.73 -52.80
CA SER A 84 -8.13 18.78 -52.84
C SER A 84 -7.55 18.54 -51.44
N LEU A 85 -7.37 19.62 -50.68
CA LEU A 85 -6.91 19.58 -49.28
C LEU A 85 -7.87 18.78 -48.40
N ALA A 86 -9.17 19.10 -48.41
CA ALA A 86 -10.13 18.39 -47.56
C ALA A 86 -10.15 16.89 -47.86
N ARG A 87 -10.13 16.49 -49.14
CA ARG A 87 -10.03 15.08 -49.55
C ARG A 87 -8.74 14.42 -49.05
N THR A 88 -7.60 15.09 -49.22
CA THR A 88 -6.29 14.56 -48.80
C THR A 88 -6.21 14.43 -47.28
N ALA A 89 -6.67 15.44 -46.54
CA ALA A 89 -6.72 15.42 -45.09
C ALA A 89 -7.58 14.24 -44.59
N VAL A 90 -8.79 14.07 -45.13
CA VAL A 90 -9.69 12.97 -44.75
C VAL A 90 -9.03 11.61 -45.03
N GLN A 91 -8.34 11.46 -46.16
CA GLN A 91 -7.61 10.21 -46.46
C GLN A 91 -6.47 9.92 -45.48
N TYR A 92 -5.72 10.95 -45.06
CA TYR A 92 -4.67 10.81 -44.05
C TYR A 92 -5.27 10.42 -42.69
N TYR A 93 -6.35 11.09 -42.29
CA TYR A 93 -7.09 10.77 -41.08
C TYR A 93 -7.64 9.34 -41.10
N GLU A 94 -8.32 8.92 -42.18
CA GLU A 94 -8.84 7.56 -42.31
C GLU A 94 -7.73 6.51 -42.21
N LYS A 95 -6.57 6.77 -42.84
CA LYS A 95 -5.42 5.85 -42.76
C LYS A 95 -4.88 5.75 -41.33
N TRP A 96 -4.73 6.88 -40.64
CA TRP A 96 -4.31 6.93 -39.25
C TRP A 96 -5.35 6.23 -38.34
N HIS A 97 -6.63 6.57 -38.47
CA HIS A 97 -7.73 5.98 -37.68
C HIS A 97 -7.81 4.46 -37.87
N ARG A 98 -7.67 3.95 -39.10
CA ARG A 98 -7.61 2.50 -39.35
C ARG A 98 -6.42 1.82 -38.69
N LEU A 99 -5.27 2.50 -38.58
CA LEU A 99 -4.10 1.95 -37.88
C LEU A 99 -4.39 1.85 -36.38
N GLN A 100 -4.95 2.90 -35.78
CA GLN A 100 -5.34 2.92 -34.37
C GLN A 100 -6.36 1.82 -34.04
N CYS A 101 -7.44 1.72 -34.83
CA CYS A 101 -8.44 0.65 -34.66
C CYS A 101 -7.84 -0.74 -34.86
N ARG A 102 -6.86 -0.90 -35.76
CA ARG A 102 -6.15 -2.17 -35.94
C ARG A 102 -5.34 -2.54 -34.70
N GLN A 103 -4.65 -1.57 -34.09
CA GLN A 103 -3.91 -1.79 -32.85
C GLN A 103 -4.87 -2.21 -31.74
N LEU A 104 -5.96 -1.46 -31.51
CA LEU A 104 -6.98 -1.83 -30.52
C LEU A 104 -7.53 -3.24 -30.73
N ASN A 105 -7.83 -3.64 -31.96
CA ASN A 105 -8.31 -5.00 -32.27
C ASN A 105 -7.32 -6.12 -31.92
N LEU A 106 -6.02 -5.83 -31.78
CA LEU A 106 -5.04 -6.82 -31.33
C LEU A 106 -5.07 -7.01 -29.81
N TYR A 107 -5.41 -5.97 -29.06
CA TYR A 107 -5.38 -5.96 -27.59
C TYR A 107 -6.74 -6.23 -26.95
N LEU A 108 -7.84 -5.76 -27.55
CA LEU A 108 -9.20 -5.92 -27.04
C LEU A 108 -9.55 -7.38 -26.66
N PRO A 109 -9.27 -8.40 -27.50
CA PRO A 109 -9.56 -9.78 -27.13
C PRO A 109 -8.77 -10.25 -25.90
N LYS A 110 -7.52 -9.82 -25.74
CA LYS A 110 -6.66 -10.12 -24.58
C LYS A 110 -7.23 -9.49 -23.31
N TRP A 111 -7.67 -8.23 -23.39
CA TRP A 111 -8.28 -7.52 -22.27
C TRP A 111 -9.60 -8.16 -21.83
N GLN A 112 -10.48 -8.45 -22.80
CA GLN A 112 -11.76 -9.13 -22.58
C GLN A 112 -11.58 -10.52 -21.99
N GLN A 113 -10.66 -11.32 -22.54
CA GLN A 113 -10.37 -12.66 -22.03
C GLN A 113 -9.89 -12.62 -20.57
N LYS A 114 -8.99 -11.70 -20.22
CA LYS A 114 -8.54 -11.56 -18.83
C LYS A 114 -9.65 -11.07 -17.90
N LEU A 115 -10.47 -10.12 -18.35
CA LEU A 115 -11.62 -9.65 -17.58
C LEU A 115 -12.62 -10.79 -17.33
N ASP A 116 -12.90 -11.60 -18.36
CA ASP A 116 -13.75 -12.79 -18.25
C ASP A 116 -13.23 -13.79 -17.20
N LEU A 117 -11.92 -13.99 -17.15
CA LEU A 117 -11.28 -14.84 -16.14
C LEU A 117 -11.47 -14.27 -14.73
N LEU A 118 -11.27 -12.97 -14.52
CA LEU A 118 -11.48 -12.33 -13.21
C LEU A 118 -12.95 -12.43 -12.75
N ARG A 119 -13.91 -12.19 -13.65
CA ARG A 119 -15.34 -12.27 -13.30
C ARG A 119 -15.74 -13.68 -12.88
N ARG A 120 -15.23 -14.69 -13.60
CA ARG A 120 -15.60 -16.09 -13.43
C ARG A 120 -14.70 -16.86 -12.47
N GLN A 121 -13.70 -16.23 -11.86
CA GLN A 121 -12.75 -16.95 -11.01
C GLN A 121 -13.49 -17.63 -9.84
N PRO A 122 -13.13 -18.86 -9.47
CA PRO A 122 -13.82 -19.59 -8.41
C PRO A 122 -13.35 -19.17 -7.00
N SER A 123 -12.84 -17.95 -6.85
CA SER A 123 -12.32 -17.40 -5.59
C SER A 123 -12.84 -15.97 -5.36
N TYR A 124 -12.64 -15.47 -4.14
CA TYR A 124 -12.77 -14.05 -3.85
C TYR A 124 -11.85 -13.25 -4.80
N LEU A 125 -12.35 -12.14 -5.36
CA LEU A 125 -11.57 -11.26 -6.23
C LEU A 125 -11.01 -10.12 -5.39
N ALA A 126 -9.70 -10.15 -5.19
CA ALA A 126 -9.00 -9.12 -4.44
C ALA A 126 -8.91 -7.82 -5.26
N TYR A 127 -8.81 -6.70 -4.57
CA TYR A 127 -8.72 -5.39 -5.21
C TYR A 127 -7.44 -5.27 -6.04
N SER A 128 -6.31 -5.78 -5.55
CA SER A 128 -5.05 -5.79 -6.29
C SER A 128 -5.10 -6.57 -7.62
N GLU A 129 -5.90 -7.64 -7.70
CA GLU A 129 -6.07 -8.43 -8.93
C GLU A 129 -6.81 -7.62 -10.02
N LEU A 130 -7.85 -6.88 -9.61
CA LEU A 130 -8.55 -5.96 -10.50
C LEU A 130 -7.64 -4.81 -10.93
N LEU A 131 -6.95 -4.17 -9.98
CA LEU A 131 -5.99 -3.10 -10.26
C LEU A 131 -4.89 -3.56 -11.23
N ALA A 132 -4.37 -4.77 -11.08
CA ALA A 132 -3.36 -5.32 -11.97
C ALA A 132 -3.88 -5.47 -13.41
N TRP A 133 -5.15 -5.85 -13.59
CA TRP A 133 -5.79 -5.85 -14.90
C TRP A 133 -6.00 -4.44 -15.45
N GLN A 134 -6.46 -3.49 -14.64
CA GLN A 134 -6.62 -2.09 -15.06
C GLN A 134 -5.28 -1.46 -15.47
N GLN A 135 -4.22 -1.66 -14.68
CA GLN A 135 -2.87 -1.20 -14.99
C GLN A 135 -2.32 -1.82 -16.27
N MET A 136 -2.63 -3.10 -16.54
CA MET A 136 -2.27 -3.73 -17.80
C MET A 136 -2.97 -3.04 -18.99
N VAL A 137 -4.27 -2.74 -18.88
CA VAL A 137 -5.01 -2.03 -19.94
C VAL A 137 -4.42 -0.63 -20.15
N ILE A 138 -4.14 0.12 -19.07
CA ILE A 138 -3.51 1.45 -19.13
C ILE A 138 -2.13 1.38 -19.78
N SER A 139 -1.31 0.40 -19.41
CA SER A 139 0.02 0.19 -19.99
C SER A 139 -0.07 -0.14 -21.48
N ASP A 140 -0.95 -1.07 -21.86
CA ASP A 140 -1.16 -1.45 -23.26
C ASP A 140 -1.67 -0.24 -24.10
N LEU A 141 -2.55 0.60 -23.54
CA LEU A 141 -3.00 1.86 -24.15
C LEU A 141 -1.88 2.89 -24.34
N ALA A 142 -1.04 3.06 -23.31
CA ALA A 142 0.11 3.96 -23.36
C ALA A 142 1.15 3.52 -24.41
N GLU A 143 1.38 2.21 -24.57
CA GLU A 143 2.24 1.66 -25.64
C GLU A 143 1.71 1.97 -27.04
N MET A 144 0.38 2.09 -27.20
CA MET A 144 -0.25 2.47 -28.46
C MET A 144 -0.33 3.99 -28.67
N GLU A 145 0.07 4.80 -27.68
CA GLU A 145 -0.14 6.25 -27.65
C GLU A 145 -1.63 6.63 -27.80
N ILE A 146 -2.52 5.80 -27.24
CA ILE A 146 -3.98 5.99 -27.25
C ILE A 146 -4.47 6.28 -25.84
N SER A 147 -5.27 7.32 -25.65
CA SER A 147 -5.97 7.53 -24.37
C SER A 147 -7.19 6.61 -24.23
N GLN A 148 -7.64 6.38 -22.99
CA GLN A 148 -8.84 5.58 -22.71
C GLN A 148 -10.10 6.16 -23.40
N ASP A 149 -10.31 7.47 -23.30
CA ASP A 149 -11.43 8.16 -23.95
C ASP A 149 -11.39 7.99 -25.47
N GLU A 150 -10.20 8.06 -26.07
CA GLU A 150 -10.07 7.86 -27.51
C GLU A 150 -10.31 6.40 -27.92
N ALA A 151 -9.93 5.42 -27.09
CA ALA A 151 -10.25 4.02 -27.34
C ALA A 151 -11.77 3.79 -27.30
N GLU A 152 -12.45 4.37 -26.31
CA GLU A 152 -13.91 4.34 -26.18
C GLU A 152 -14.61 4.99 -27.38
N GLN A 153 -14.16 6.18 -27.80
CA GLN A 153 -14.71 6.88 -28.97
C GLN A 153 -14.56 6.08 -30.27
N ARG A 154 -13.44 5.37 -30.44
CA ARG A 154 -13.14 4.61 -31.66
C ARG A 154 -13.89 3.28 -31.71
N MET A 155 -14.06 2.61 -30.58
CA MET A 155 -14.66 1.28 -30.49
C MET A 155 -15.64 1.16 -29.31
N PRO A 156 -16.75 1.93 -29.31
CA PRO A 156 -17.63 2.09 -28.15
C PRO A 156 -18.22 0.76 -27.68
N ASP A 157 -18.75 -0.05 -28.61
CA ASP A 157 -19.36 -1.33 -28.25
C ASP A 157 -18.36 -2.33 -27.66
N ALA A 158 -17.12 -2.36 -28.19
CA ALA A 158 -16.09 -3.27 -27.72
C ALA A 158 -15.46 -2.83 -26.40
N MET A 159 -15.38 -1.51 -26.18
CA MET A 159 -14.85 -0.90 -24.96
C MET A 159 -15.88 -0.81 -23.83
N ALA A 160 -17.19 -0.86 -24.09
CA ALA A 160 -18.22 -0.63 -23.08
C ALA A 160 -18.05 -1.48 -21.79
N ASP A 161 -17.82 -2.79 -21.93
CA ASP A 161 -17.63 -3.69 -20.77
C ASP A 161 -16.27 -3.46 -20.09
N ILE A 162 -15.22 -3.19 -20.88
CA ILE A 162 -13.88 -2.86 -20.34
C ILE A 162 -13.96 -1.56 -19.54
N GLN A 163 -14.58 -0.52 -20.10
CA GLN A 163 -14.73 0.79 -19.49
C GLN A 163 -15.46 0.71 -18.16
N ARG A 164 -16.52 -0.09 -18.10
CA ARG A 164 -17.27 -0.35 -16.86
C ARG A 164 -16.39 -0.93 -15.74
N TRP A 165 -15.40 -1.77 -16.06
CA TRP A 165 -14.47 -2.34 -15.08
C TRP A 165 -13.19 -1.51 -14.89
N MET A 166 -12.97 -0.52 -15.75
CA MET A 166 -11.88 0.45 -15.65
C MET A 166 -12.24 1.64 -14.74
N THR A 167 -13.52 1.87 -14.46
CA THR A 167 -13.94 2.90 -13.49
C THR A 167 -13.60 2.47 -12.07
N ASP A 168 -13.21 3.42 -11.22
CA ASP A 168 -13.04 3.25 -9.77
C ASP A 168 -14.41 3.12 -9.05
N ASP A 169 -15.29 2.28 -9.57
CA ASP A 169 -16.60 1.99 -8.97
C ASP A 169 -16.48 0.76 -8.06
N PRO A 170 -16.48 0.92 -6.73
CA PRO A 170 -16.38 -0.20 -5.80
C PRO A 170 -17.59 -1.14 -5.87
N GLU A 171 -18.75 -0.67 -6.32
CA GLU A 171 -19.99 -1.44 -6.29
C GLU A 171 -19.93 -2.68 -7.19
N LEU A 172 -19.25 -2.60 -8.33
CA LEU A 172 -19.15 -3.72 -9.27
C LEU A 172 -18.32 -4.88 -8.71
N LEU A 173 -17.20 -4.56 -8.06
CA LEU A 173 -16.36 -5.57 -7.42
C LEU A 173 -17.08 -6.20 -6.22
N GLU A 174 -17.75 -5.37 -5.41
CA GLU A 174 -18.56 -5.82 -4.29
C GLU A 174 -19.70 -6.72 -4.73
N GLU A 175 -20.49 -6.34 -5.73
CA GLU A 175 -21.60 -7.13 -6.27
C GLU A 175 -21.11 -8.49 -6.76
N ARG A 176 -20.03 -8.53 -7.55
CA ARG A 176 -19.43 -9.78 -8.02
C ARG A 176 -18.99 -10.67 -6.85
N ASN A 177 -18.32 -10.10 -5.86
CA ASN A 177 -17.82 -10.83 -4.71
C ASN A 177 -18.95 -11.33 -3.81
N ASP A 178 -20.03 -10.57 -3.64
CA ASP A 178 -21.20 -10.97 -2.87
C ASP A 178 -21.94 -12.15 -3.51
N ILE A 179 -22.09 -12.15 -4.84
CA ILE A 179 -22.64 -13.29 -5.58
C ILE A 179 -21.79 -14.55 -5.35
N TRP A 180 -20.46 -14.41 -5.47
CA TRP A 180 -19.53 -15.52 -5.21
C TRP A 180 -19.63 -16.01 -3.76
N LEU A 181 -19.63 -15.09 -2.77
CA LEU A 181 -19.73 -15.40 -1.34
C LEU A 181 -20.99 -16.19 -1.01
N GLN A 182 -22.14 -15.82 -1.57
CA GLN A 182 -23.40 -16.54 -1.32
C GLN A 182 -23.34 -18.00 -1.79
N ASN A 183 -22.77 -18.24 -2.97
CA ASN A 183 -22.60 -19.59 -3.50
C ASN A 183 -21.57 -20.38 -2.70
N GLU A 184 -20.43 -19.75 -2.37
CA GLU A 184 -19.35 -20.39 -1.64
C GLU A 184 -19.78 -20.75 -0.21
N MET A 185 -20.58 -19.89 0.45
CA MET A 185 -21.16 -20.21 1.75
C MET A 185 -22.03 -21.48 1.73
N GLN A 186 -22.76 -21.72 0.63
CA GLN A 186 -23.56 -22.94 0.48
C GLN A 186 -22.67 -24.18 0.29
N ASN A 187 -21.59 -24.06 -0.48
CA ASN A 187 -20.64 -25.15 -0.74
C ASN A 187 -19.96 -25.65 0.55
N TRP A 188 -19.76 -24.76 1.53
CA TRP A 188 -19.01 -25.05 2.76
C TRP A 188 -19.89 -25.18 4.01
N GLN A 189 -21.20 -25.39 3.87
CA GLN A 189 -22.12 -25.54 5.01
C GLN A 189 -21.69 -26.63 6.01
N VAL A 190 -21.18 -27.77 5.51
CA VAL A 190 -20.74 -28.87 6.38
C VAL A 190 -19.56 -28.43 7.25
N LEU A 191 -18.56 -27.76 6.66
CA LEU A 191 -17.43 -27.21 7.40
C LEU A 191 -17.94 -26.23 8.46
N PHE A 192 -18.77 -25.25 8.08
CA PHE A 192 -19.26 -24.22 8.99
C PHE A 192 -20.16 -24.74 10.10
N ALA A 193 -20.85 -25.85 9.89
CA ALA A 193 -21.69 -26.49 10.90
C ALA A 193 -20.89 -27.34 11.90
N GLN A 194 -19.72 -27.86 11.51
CA GLN A 194 -19.02 -28.92 12.27
C GLN A 194 -17.62 -28.54 12.76
N ILE A 195 -17.00 -27.49 12.19
CA ILE A 195 -15.62 -27.11 12.54
C ILE A 195 -15.50 -26.73 14.02
N GLU A 196 -16.53 -26.14 14.59
CA GLU A 196 -16.58 -25.69 15.98
C GLU A 196 -17.80 -26.27 16.72
N ASN A 197 -17.78 -26.16 18.06
CA ASN A 197 -18.87 -26.71 18.89
C ASN A 197 -20.23 -26.09 18.57
N SER A 198 -20.23 -24.84 18.13
CA SER A 198 -21.41 -24.14 17.63
C SER A 198 -21.21 -23.79 16.16
N PRO A 199 -22.24 -23.93 15.31
CA PRO A 199 -22.17 -23.52 13.91
C PRO A 199 -21.79 -22.04 13.77
N LEU A 200 -20.98 -21.73 12.76
CA LEU A 200 -20.66 -20.34 12.43
C LEU A 200 -21.89 -19.62 11.89
N ASN A 201 -22.14 -18.39 12.37
CA ASN A 201 -23.19 -17.54 11.83
C ASN A 201 -22.77 -16.90 10.49
N THR A 202 -23.70 -16.26 9.80
CA THR A 202 -23.46 -15.66 8.47
C THR A 202 -22.28 -14.68 8.43
N SER A 203 -22.10 -13.82 9.44
CA SER A 203 -20.98 -12.86 9.43
C SER A 203 -19.62 -13.55 9.66
N GLN A 204 -19.59 -14.58 10.50
CA GLN A 204 -18.40 -15.42 10.70
C GLN A 204 -18.06 -16.22 9.43
N GLN A 205 -19.06 -16.80 8.75
CA GLN A 205 -18.87 -17.50 7.48
C GLN A 205 -18.30 -16.55 6.41
N LYS A 206 -18.87 -15.35 6.27
CA LYS A 206 -18.30 -14.31 5.39
C LYS A 206 -16.84 -14.02 5.76
N ALA A 207 -16.53 -13.79 7.03
CA ALA A 207 -15.16 -13.52 7.49
C ALA A 207 -14.17 -14.67 7.18
N VAL A 208 -14.62 -15.92 7.19
CA VAL A 208 -13.81 -17.08 6.76
C VAL A 208 -13.47 -17.01 5.27
N LEU A 209 -14.44 -16.63 4.43
CA LEU A 209 -14.33 -16.65 2.96
C LEU A 209 -13.71 -15.39 2.35
N LEU A 210 -13.79 -14.24 3.04
CA LEU A 210 -13.17 -12.98 2.60
C LEU A 210 -11.68 -13.19 2.35
N ASN A 211 -11.17 -12.84 1.18
CA ASN A 211 -9.74 -12.99 0.87
C ASN A 211 -9.24 -11.83 0.02
N ASN A 212 -9.51 -10.61 0.49
CA ASN A 212 -8.92 -9.41 -0.09
C ASN A 212 -7.44 -9.28 0.33
N ASP A 213 -6.73 -8.28 -0.18
CA ASP A 213 -5.30 -8.06 0.11
C ASP A 213 -5.03 -7.90 1.61
N HIS A 214 -5.87 -7.12 2.29
CA HIS A 214 -5.88 -6.95 3.73
C HIS A 214 -7.30 -7.12 4.26
N ASN A 215 -7.46 -7.90 5.33
CA ASN A 215 -8.78 -8.22 5.89
C ASN A 215 -8.79 -7.87 7.38
N LEU A 216 -9.66 -6.94 7.78
CA LEU A 216 -9.89 -6.59 9.17
C LEU A 216 -11.23 -7.19 9.64
N VAL A 217 -11.17 -8.12 10.59
CA VAL A 217 -12.36 -8.71 11.20
C VAL A 217 -12.62 -8.07 12.56
N LEU A 218 -13.63 -7.21 12.63
CA LEU A 218 -14.04 -6.57 13.89
C LEU A 218 -14.97 -7.50 14.67
N ALA A 219 -14.59 -7.81 15.92
CA ALA A 219 -15.28 -8.80 16.71
C ALA A 219 -15.20 -8.48 18.21
N GLY A 220 -16.36 -8.52 18.88
CA GLY A 220 -16.47 -8.31 20.33
C GLY A 220 -15.82 -9.43 21.15
N ALA A 221 -15.83 -9.27 22.47
CA ALA A 221 -15.46 -10.36 23.37
C ALA A 221 -16.46 -11.51 23.24
N GLY A 222 -15.97 -12.76 23.19
CA GLY A 222 -16.82 -13.95 23.12
C GLY A 222 -17.53 -14.20 21.78
N THR A 223 -17.30 -13.41 20.74
CA THR A 223 -17.97 -13.57 19.43
C THR A 223 -17.30 -14.58 18.50
N GLY A 224 -16.38 -15.41 19.01
CA GLY A 224 -15.74 -16.48 18.24
C GLY A 224 -14.62 -16.03 17.28
N LYS A 225 -13.80 -15.04 17.66
CA LYS A 225 -12.62 -14.59 16.88
C LYS A 225 -11.72 -15.76 16.46
N THR A 226 -11.24 -16.50 17.45
CA THR A 226 -10.39 -17.67 17.24
C THR A 226 -11.10 -18.73 16.40
N SER A 227 -12.41 -18.95 16.59
CA SER A 227 -13.21 -19.88 15.78
C SER A 227 -13.22 -19.52 14.28
N VAL A 228 -13.37 -18.23 13.95
CA VAL A 228 -13.29 -17.74 12.56
C VAL A 228 -11.90 -18.01 11.98
N LEU A 229 -10.86 -17.72 12.75
CA LEU A 229 -9.47 -17.89 12.34
C LEU A 229 -9.10 -19.38 12.15
N MET A 230 -9.62 -20.30 12.98
CA MET A 230 -9.50 -21.75 12.77
C MET A 230 -10.22 -22.21 11.50
N ALA A 231 -11.47 -21.79 11.33
CA ALA A 231 -12.26 -22.14 10.16
C ALA A 231 -11.66 -21.58 8.87
N ARG A 232 -11.00 -20.42 8.92
CA ARG A 232 -10.23 -19.85 7.81
C ARG A 232 -9.07 -20.74 7.40
N VAL A 233 -8.24 -21.20 8.33
CA VAL A 233 -7.15 -22.13 8.03
C VAL A 233 -7.70 -23.42 7.43
N ALA A 234 -8.76 -23.98 8.01
CA ALA A 234 -9.40 -25.18 7.49
C ALA A 234 -9.93 -24.98 6.06
N TYR A 235 -10.61 -23.87 5.80
CA TYR A 235 -11.12 -23.52 4.47
C TYR A 235 -9.99 -23.37 3.45
N LEU A 236 -8.93 -22.61 3.75
CA LEU A 236 -7.82 -22.41 2.80
C LEU A 236 -7.12 -23.72 2.43
N LEU A 237 -6.96 -24.63 3.40
CA LEU A 237 -6.36 -25.95 3.18
C LEU A 237 -7.28 -26.89 2.38
N GLN A 238 -8.55 -26.99 2.77
CA GLN A 238 -9.50 -27.91 2.15
C GLN A 238 -9.93 -27.44 0.75
N SER A 239 -9.98 -26.13 0.50
CA SER A 239 -10.27 -25.54 -0.81
C SER A 239 -9.05 -25.48 -1.74
N HIS A 240 -7.88 -25.93 -1.28
CA HIS A 240 -6.61 -25.88 -2.01
C HIS A 240 -6.17 -24.47 -2.44
N GLN A 241 -6.60 -23.43 -1.72
CA GLN A 241 -6.17 -22.06 -1.96
C GLN A 241 -4.79 -21.74 -1.38
N GLY A 242 -4.34 -22.52 -0.39
CA GLY A 242 -3.00 -22.45 0.19
C GLY A 242 -2.54 -23.77 0.79
N GLN A 243 -1.22 -23.92 0.91
CA GLN A 243 -0.59 -25.03 1.63
C GLN A 243 -0.31 -24.63 3.08
N ALA A 244 -0.19 -25.62 3.98
CA ALA A 244 0.00 -25.35 5.41
C ALA A 244 1.28 -24.56 5.69
N GLU A 245 2.35 -24.88 4.95
CA GLU A 245 3.65 -24.20 5.02
C GLU A 245 3.59 -22.74 4.54
N GLU A 246 2.56 -22.36 3.78
CA GLU A 246 2.31 -21.00 3.30
C GLU A 246 1.53 -20.15 4.31
N MET A 247 1.19 -20.71 5.49
CA MET A 247 0.36 -20.04 6.48
C MET A 247 1.14 -19.76 7.76
N ALA A 248 1.03 -18.52 8.24
CA ALA A 248 1.52 -18.09 9.54
C ALA A 248 0.40 -17.46 10.37
N LEU A 249 0.30 -17.91 11.62
CA LEU A 249 -0.63 -17.40 12.62
C LEU A 249 0.14 -16.86 13.81
N LEU A 250 -0.10 -15.59 14.09
CA LEU A 250 0.53 -14.85 15.16
C LEU A 250 -0.44 -14.69 16.33
N ALA A 251 -0.06 -15.25 17.47
CA ALA A 251 -0.75 -15.02 18.74
C ALA A 251 0.06 -14.06 19.63
N PHE A 252 -0.62 -13.38 20.56
CA PHE A 252 0.04 -12.41 21.45
C PHE A 252 1.00 -13.07 22.45
N GLY A 253 0.62 -14.23 22.99
CA GLY A 253 1.37 -14.96 24.02
C GLY A 253 1.65 -16.41 23.63
N ARG A 254 2.59 -17.04 24.34
CA ARG A 254 2.96 -18.45 24.11
C ARG A 254 1.79 -19.40 24.39
N ASP A 255 1.05 -19.15 25.45
CA ASP A 255 -0.10 -19.98 25.82
C ASP A 255 -1.19 -19.92 24.73
N ALA A 256 -1.48 -18.71 24.23
CA ALA A 256 -2.42 -18.53 23.11
C ALA A 256 -1.91 -19.20 21.82
N ALA A 257 -0.61 -19.11 21.51
CA ALA A 257 -0.02 -19.81 20.36
C ALA A 257 -0.15 -21.33 20.50
N ASN A 258 0.09 -21.87 21.70
CA ASN A 258 -0.05 -23.31 21.98
C ASN A 258 -1.50 -23.75 21.87
N GLU A 259 -2.44 -23.00 22.46
CA GLU A 259 -3.88 -23.27 22.36
C GLU A 259 -4.34 -23.30 20.90
N VAL A 260 -3.97 -22.29 20.10
CA VAL A 260 -4.27 -22.22 18.67
C VAL A 260 -3.68 -23.41 17.92
N SER A 261 -2.43 -23.77 18.20
CA SER A 261 -1.75 -24.91 17.57
C SER A 261 -2.44 -26.25 17.89
N GLU A 262 -2.77 -26.49 19.16
CA GLU A 262 -3.48 -27.69 19.60
C GLU A 262 -4.88 -27.77 18.98
N ARG A 263 -5.59 -26.63 18.94
CA ARG A 263 -6.92 -26.56 18.33
C ARG A 263 -6.88 -26.86 16.84
N LEU A 264 -5.92 -26.29 16.10
CA LEU A 264 -5.71 -26.61 14.68
C LEU A 264 -5.40 -28.09 14.47
N ALA A 265 -4.49 -28.66 15.26
CA ALA A 265 -4.12 -30.07 15.17
C ALA A 265 -5.32 -30.99 15.43
N ASN A 266 -6.16 -30.66 16.42
CA ASN A 266 -7.36 -31.44 16.75
C ASN A 266 -8.46 -31.35 15.68
N LYS A 267 -8.62 -30.18 15.03
CA LYS A 267 -9.72 -29.93 14.09
C LYS A 267 -9.40 -30.32 12.65
N ILE A 268 -8.16 -30.08 12.22
CA ILE A 268 -7.73 -30.22 10.82
C ILE A 268 -6.83 -31.47 10.65
N GLY A 269 -6.21 -31.93 11.74
CA GLY A 269 -5.32 -33.09 11.74
C GLY A 269 -3.86 -32.76 11.47
N ILE A 270 -3.09 -33.78 11.09
CA ILE A 270 -1.61 -33.72 11.01
C ILE A 270 -1.12 -32.65 10.04
N THR A 271 -1.84 -32.38 8.94
CA THR A 271 -1.48 -31.33 7.98
C THR A 271 -1.33 -29.96 8.64
N ALA A 272 -2.16 -29.66 9.65
CA ALA A 272 -2.11 -28.37 10.34
C ALA A 272 -0.88 -28.19 11.24
N GLN A 273 -0.14 -29.25 11.56
CA GLN A 273 1.13 -29.14 12.30
C GLN A 273 2.21 -28.39 11.50
N LYS A 274 2.03 -28.28 10.18
CA LYS A 274 2.93 -27.53 9.30
C LYS A 274 2.60 -26.05 9.19
N VAL A 275 1.43 -25.65 9.68
CA VAL A 275 1.06 -24.23 9.81
C VAL A 275 1.98 -23.60 10.85
N ASN A 276 2.60 -22.47 10.51
CA ASN A 276 3.45 -21.78 11.46
C ASN A 276 2.57 -21.04 12.48
N VAL A 277 2.39 -21.61 13.67
CA VAL A 277 1.74 -20.91 14.79
C VAL A 277 2.82 -20.42 15.74
N SER A 278 2.91 -19.11 15.93
CA SER A 278 3.97 -18.53 16.74
C SER A 278 3.57 -17.20 17.36
N THR A 279 4.38 -16.73 18.32
CA THR A 279 4.33 -15.33 18.76
C THR A 279 5.19 -14.46 17.84
N PHE A 280 4.98 -13.15 17.87
CA PHE A 280 5.85 -12.19 17.14
C PHE A 280 7.35 -12.39 17.42
N HIS A 281 7.70 -12.70 18.67
CA HIS A 281 9.07 -12.96 19.07
C HIS A 281 9.64 -14.24 18.42
N GLN A 282 8.86 -15.31 18.40
CA GLN A 282 9.26 -16.56 17.74
C GLN A 282 9.36 -16.39 16.21
N MET A 283 8.46 -15.61 15.60
CA MET A 283 8.55 -15.25 14.18
C MET A 283 9.82 -14.46 13.89
N ALA A 284 10.15 -13.44 14.69
CA ALA A 284 11.37 -12.67 14.52
C ALA A 284 12.65 -13.50 14.71
N LEU A 285 12.68 -14.40 15.69
CA LEU A 285 13.77 -15.38 15.84
C LEU A 285 13.94 -16.23 14.58
N LYS A 286 12.84 -16.72 14.01
CA LYS A 286 12.86 -17.52 12.78
C LYS A 286 13.41 -16.72 11.60
N ILE A 287 12.93 -15.49 11.41
CA ILE A 287 13.39 -14.59 10.35
C ILE A 287 14.89 -14.36 10.46
N ILE A 288 15.38 -14.01 11.66
CA ILE A 288 16.81 -13.75 11.87
C ILE A 288 17.62 -15.03 11.63
N SER A 289 17.16 -16.17 12.16
CA SER A 289 17.85 -17.45 11.99
C SER A 289 17.95 -17.88 10.53
N ASP A 290 16.89 -17.68 9.74
CA ASP A 290 16.86 -18.03 8.32
C ASP A 290 17.81 -17.13 7.50
N VAL A 291 17.99 -15.86 7.90
CA VAL A 291 18.90 -14.90 7.24
C VAL A 291 20.35 -15.06 7.67
N GLU A 292 20.62 -15.29 8.96
CA GLU A 292 21.96 -15.34 9.53
C GLU A 292 22.55 -16.76 9.59
N GLY A 293 21.74 -17.81 9.36
CA GLY A 293 22.16 -19.20 9.40
C GLY A 293 22.25 -19.81 10.81
N GLY A 294 21.71 -19.12 11.83
CA GLY A 294 21.69 -19.59 13.21
C GLY A 294 20.86 -18.69 14.12
N ALA A 295 20.36 -19.25 15.22
CA ALA A 295 19.55 -18.48 16.17
C ALA A 295 20.38 -17.39 16.86
N PRO A 296 19.88 -16.15 16.96
CA PRO A 296 20.60 -15.09 17.65
C PRO A 296 20.68 -15.39 19.15
N ALA A 297 21.78 -14.99 19.80
CA ALA A 297 21.88 -15.04 21.25
C ALA A 297 20.96 -13.99 21.87
N ILE A 298 20.05 -14.41 22.75
CA ILE A 298 19.19 -13.50 23.51
C ILE A 298 19.83 -13.27 24.88
N SER A 299 19.98 -12.00 25.25
CA SER A 299 20.63 -11.64 26.51
C SER A 299 19.86 -12.18 27.72
N SER A 300 20.56 -12.77 28.69
CA SER A 300 19.93 -13.22 29.94
C SER A 300 19.30 -12.04 30.70
N LEU A 301 19.86 -10.84 30.53
CA LEU A 301 19.37 -9.59 31.08
C LEU A 301 18.04 -9.15 30.44
N ALA A 302 17.72 -9.60 29.23
CA ALA A 302 16.42 -9.35 28.62
C ALA A 302 15.34 -10.31 29.12
N THR A 303 15.72 -11.48 29.65
CA THR A 303 14.80 -12.48 30.20
C THR A 303 14.63 -12.40 31.71
N GLU A 304 15.63 -11.92 32.44
CA GLU A 304 15.62 -11.82 33.90
C GLU A 304 15.66 -10.37 34.39
N GLU A 305 14.51 -9.86 34.82
CA GLU A 305 14.34 -8.48 35.30
C GLU A 305 15.34 -8.14 36.42
N LYS A 306 15.56 -9.06 37.37
CA LYS A 306 16.49 -8.85 38.48
C LYS A 306 17.93 -8.59 37.99
N GLN A 307 18.40 -9.33 36.98
CA GLN A 307 19.72 -9.12 36.41
C GLN A 307 19.78 -7.75 35.70
N LYS A 308 18.71 -7.37 34.99
CA LYS A 308 18.63 -6.08 34.30
C LYS A 308 18.69 -4.90 35.28
N LEU A 309 17.99 -4.99 36.40
CA LEU A 309 18.05 -3.98 37.46
C LEU A 309 19.46 -3.89 38.06
N GLN A 310 20.14 -5.03 38.25
CA GLN A 310 21.53 -5.04 38.70
C GLN A 310 22.45 -4.35 37.69
N TRP A 311 22.26 -4.61 36.38
CA TRP A 311 22.97 -3.90 35.32
C TRP A 311 22.73 -2.39 35.37
N CYS A 312 21.48 -1.95 35.55
CA CYS A 312 21.15 -0.53 35.72
C CYS A 312 21.89 0.10 36.91
N GLY A 313 22.02 -0.61 38.02
CA GLY A 313 22.74 -0.13 39.20
C GLY A 313 24.24 0.01 38.97
N VAL A 314 24.86 -0.99 38.34
CA VAL A 314 26.28 -0.93 37.94
C VAL A 314 26.51 0.24 36.98
N TRP A 315 25.66 0.37 35.96
CA TRP A 315 25.74 1.46 34.99
C TRP A 315 25.59 2.83 35.67
N LEU A 316 24.62 3.00 36.59
CA LEU A 316 24.43 4.25 37.32
C LEU A 316 25.67 4.65 38.11
N LYS A 317 26.29 3.70 38.82
CA LYS A 317 27.54 3.95 39.57
C LYS A 317 28.62 4.49 38.67
N GLU A 318 28.87 3.84 37.53
CA GLU A 318 29.87 4.28 36.55
C GLU A 318 29.51 5.64 35.94
N HIS A 319 28.24 5.83 35.58
CA HIS A 319 27.74 7.05 34.96
C HIS A 319 27.87 8.27 35.87
N TRP A 320 27.71 8.07 37.18
CA TRP A 320 27.82 9.10 38.23
C TRP A 320 29.24 9.44 38.66
N VAL A 321 30.25 8.66 38.26
CA VAL A 321 31.67 9.07 38.43
C VAL A 321 31.93 10.40 37.72
N ASN A 322 31.24 10.66 36.61
CA ASN A 322 31.31 11.95 35.93
C ASN A 322 30.50 13.03 36.68
N ALA A 323 31.20 14.04 37.20
CA ALA A 323 30.59 15.13 37.96
C ALA A 323 29.48 15.91 37.22
N THR A 324 29.56 16.02 35.89
CA THR A 324 28.51 16.69 35.09
C THR A 324 27.23 15.86 35.06
N ASN A 325 27.36 14.54 34.88
CA ASN A 325 26.21 13.63 34.91
C ASN A 325 25.60 13.61 36.32
N PHE A 326 26.43 13.47 37.35
CA PHE A 326 26.01 13.49 38.75
C PHE A 326 25.17 14.74 39.07
N LYS A 327 25.68 15.94 38.74
CA LYS A 327 24.95 17.21 38.95
C LYS A 327 23.64 17.28 38.18
N ARG A 328 23.57 16.68 36.99
CA ARG A 328 22.34 16.63 36.19
C ARG A 328 21.27 15.78 36.88
N TRP A 329 21.64 14.59 37.37
CA TRP A 329 20.75 13.72 38.14
C TRP A 329 20.30 14.38 39.44
N GLN A 330 21.22 14.98 40.19
CA GLN A 330 20.91 15.71 41.43
C GLN A 330 19.92 16.86 41.17
N LYS A 331 20.15 17.66 40.12
CA LYS A 331 19.25 18.74 39.73
C LYS A 331 17.86 18.20 39.38
N HIS A 332 17.76 17.15 38.56
CA HIS A 332 16.48 16.58 38.21
C HIS A 332 15.70 16.10 39.43
N LEU A 333 16.32 15.28 40.29
CA LEU A 333 15.65 14.71 41.47
C LEU A 333 15.27 15.76 42.52
N SER A 334 15.98 16.90 42.58
CA SER A 334 15.61 18.03 43.44
C SER A 334 14.31 18.73 43.00
N LEU A 335 14.02 18.72 41.70
CA LEU A 335 12.83 19.36 41.11
C LEU A 335 11.67 18.37 40.95
N TRP A 336 11.99 17.13 40.60
CA TRP A 336 11.06 16.04 40.32
C TRP A 336 11.56 14.77 41.03
N PRO A 337 11.29 14.63 42.33
CA PRO A 337 11.74 13.46 43.08
C PRO A 337 10.99 12.22 42.60
N ILE A 338 11.71 11.13 42.36
CA ILE A 338 11.11 9.81 42.24
C ILE A 338 10.66 9.42 43.65
N ALA A 339 9.43 8.91 43.77
CA ALA A 339 8.82 8.64 45.06
C ALA A 339 9.78 7.88 46.00
N TYR A 340 9.93 8.36 47.23
CA TYR A 340 10.76 7.80 48.29
C TYR A 340 12.29 7.90 48.08
N LEU A 341 12.76 8.71 47.12
CA LEU A 341 14.12 9.25 47.14
C LEU A 341 14.09 10.60 47.86
N ASN A 342 14.51 10.62 49.14
CA ASN A 342 14.68 11.88 49.87
C ASN A 342 15.99 12.54 49.41
N GLY A 343 15.92 13.80 48.99
CA GLY A 343 17.01 14.53 48.33
C GLY A 343 18.26 14.83 49.17
N ASP A 344 18.28 14.41 50.44
CA ASP A 344 19.35 14.70 51.40
C ASP A 344 20.33 13.52 51.61
N GLU A 345 20.04 12.32 51.08
CA GLU A 345 20.99 11.21 51.10
C GLU A 345 21.99 11.33 49.94
N GLU A 346 23.29 11.05 50.20
CA GLU A 346 24.33 11.08 49.16
C GLU A 346 23.89 10.22 47.97
N LEU A 347 23.65 10.88 46.83
CA LEU A 347 23.12 10.28 45.61
C LEU A 347 23.88 9.01 45.20
N VAL A 348 25.18 8.93 45.48
CA VAL A 348 26.03 7.75 45.24
C VAL A 348 25.47 6.47 45.91
N ASN A 349 24.94 6.62 47.13
CA ASN A 349 24.36 5.52 47.92
C ASN A 349 22.98 5.08 47.39
N GLN A 350 22.36 5.87 46.51
CA GLN A 350 21.07 5.55 45.87
C GLN A 350 21.20 4.73 44.59
N SER A 351 22.42 4.44 44.11
CA SER A 351 22.64 3.68 42.88
C SER A 351 22.09 2.25 42.93
N GLU A 352 21.84 1.73 44.14
CA GLU A 352 21.21 0.42 44.38
C GLU A 352 19.74 0.55 44.80
N ASN A 353 19.16 1.75 44.81
CA ASN A 353 17.79 1.96 45.24
C ASN A 353 16.79 1.29 44.27
N PRO A 354 15.97 0.32 44.74
CA PRO A 354 15.10 -0.44 43.85
C PRO A 354 14.10 0.41 43.06
N LYS A 355 13.61 1.53 43.63
CA LYS A 355 12.64 2.41 42.96
C LYS A 355 13.30 3.24 41.87
N LEU A 356 14.52 3.71 42.11
CA LEU A 356 15.32 4.40 41.09
C LEU A 356 15.63 3.47 39.92
N LEU A 357 16.06 2.23 40.23
CA LEU A 357 16.39 1.23 39.22
C LEU A 357 15.17 0.82 38.40
N ALA A 358 14.02 0.60 39.06
CA ALA A 358 12.76 0.31 38.38
C ALA A 358 12.34 1.47 37.47
N TRP A 359 12.42 2.71 37.94
CA TRP A 359 12.13 3.89 37.13
C TRP A 359 13.04 3.98 35.91
N LEU A 360 14.36 3.83 36.09
CA LEU A 360 15.31 3.88 34.98
C LEU A 360 15.06 2.77 33.97
N ASN A 361 14.82 1.53 34.43
CA ASN A 361 14.50 0.41 33.54
C ASN A 361 13.23 0.69 32.74
N GLN A 362 12.18 1.20 33.38
CA GLN A 362 10.94 1.57 32.72
C GLN A 362 11.16 2.64 31.63
N GLN A 363 11.97 3.68 31.92
CA GLN A 363 12.30 4.70 30.92
C GLN A 363 13.08 4.11 29.74
N VAL A 364 14.05 3.23 30.00
CA VAL A 364 14.83 2.57 28.94
C VAL A 364 13.92 1.67 28.09
N GLU A 365 12.99 0.93 28.69
CA GLU A 365 12.01 0.09 27.98
C GLU A 365 11.07 0.90 27.09
N GLN A 366 10.59 2.04 27.58
CA GLN A 366 9.78 2.95 26.77
C GLN A 366 10.56 3.47 25.56
N LEU A 367 11.82 3.89 25.75
CA LEU A 367 12.70 4.35 24.66
C LEU A 367 12.96 3.24 23.63
N MET A 368 13.14 1.99 24.08
CA MET A 368 13.28 0.83 23.18
C MET A 368 12.01 0.57 22.37
N THR A 369 10.84 0.67 23.00
CA THR A 369 9.55 0.43 22.34
C THR A 369 9.24 1.47 21.27
N MET A 370 9.58 2.74 21.52
CA MET A 370 9.32 3.83 20.57
C MET A 370 10.22 3.76 19.33
N ASN A 371 11.44 3.23 19.47
CA ASN A 371 12.44 3.11 18.40
C ASN A 371 12.65 4.38 17.53
N VAL A 372 12.68 5.56 18.16
CA VAL A 372 12.88 6.85 17.48
C VAL A 372 14.16 7.55 17.95
N THR A 373 14.62 8.52 17.16
CA THR A 373 15.78 9.34 17.55
C THR A 373 15.45 10.30 18.69
N LYS A 374 16.45 10.67 19.48
CA LYS A 374 16.31 11.67 20.56
C LYS A 374 15.65 12.96 20.07
N LYS A 375 16.03 13.42 18.87
CA LYS A 375 15.51 14.64 18.27
C LYS A 375 14.02 14.52 17.96
N ALA A 376 13.57 13.36 17.46
CA ALA A 376 12.16 13.11 17.20
C ALA A 376 11.34 13.12 18.50
N ILE A 377 11.84 12.50 19.58
CA ILE A 377 11.17 12.57 20.90
C ILE A 377 11.09 14.02 21.39
N GLN A 378 12.19 14.77 21.29
CA GLN A 378 12.21 16.19 21.69
C GLN A 378 11.19 17.04 20.92
N GLN A 379 10.99 16.76 19.63
CA GLN A 379 9.97 17.42 18.82
C GLN A 379 8.55 17.03 19.27
N GLN A 380 8.32 15.78 19.65
CA GLN A 380 6.99 15.34 20.13
C GLN A 380 6.60 15.95 21.48
N ILE A 381 7.57 16.23 22.34
CA ILE A 381 7.29 16.76 23.69
C ILE A 381 7.32 18.29 23.77
N ILE A 382 7.72 19.01 22.71
CA ILE A 382 8.01 20.46 22.76
C ILE A 382 6.81 21.29 23.22
N ASP A 383 5.61 20.90 22.82
CA ASP A 383 4.35 21.58 23.15
C ASP A 383 3.63 20.93 24.35
N HIS A 384 4.25 19.93 25.00
CA HIS A 384 3.65 19.25 26.15
C HIS A 384 3.71 20.14 27.40
N PRO A 385 2.64 20.22 28.22
CA PRO A 385 2.63 21.03 29.45
C PRO A 385 3.77 20.71 30.42
N GLU A 386 4.22 19.46 30.43
CA GLU A 386 5.33 18.97 31.26
C GLU A 386 6.69 18.92 30.53
N TYR A 387 6.88 19.67 29.44
CA TYR A 387 8.10 19.65 28.62
C TYR A 387 9.40 19.69 29.44
N SER A 388 9.48 20.58 30.43
CA SER A 388 10.66 20.71 31.29
C SER A 388 11.02 19.41 32.02
N ARG A 389 10.02 18.70 32.55
CA ARG A 389 10.19 17.40 33.23
C ARG A 389 10.59 16.34 32.22
N LEU A 390 9.78 16.14 31.19
CA LEU A 390 9.98 15.08 30.17
C LEU A 390 11.33 15.21 29.44
N ASN A 391 11.72 16.43 29.06
CA ASN A 391 13.02 16.65 28.43
C ASN A 391 14.16 16.38 29.41
N SER A 392 14.00 16.72 30.70
CA SER A 392 14.99 16.36 31.72
C SER A 392 15.10 14.84 31.90
N GLU A 393 13.99 14.12 31.99
CA GLU A 393 13.96 12.64 32.09
C GLU A 393 14.63 12.01 30.87
N LEU A 394 14.32 12.51 29.66
CA LEU A 394 14.98 12.08 28.43
C LEU A 394 16.51 12.32 28.47
N GLN A 395 16.99 13.43 29.03
CA GLN A 395 18.43 13.65 29.18
C GLN A 395 19.11 12.69 30.17
N LEU A 396 18.37 12.11 31.11
CA LEU A 396 18.87 11.12 32.07
C LEU A 396 18.82 9.70 31.52
N ALA A 397 17.71 9.32 30.90
CA ALA A 397 17.46 7.98 30.40
C ALA A 397 18.16 7.70 29.05
N TRP A 398 18.34 8.72 28.19
CA TRP A 398 18.94 8.52 26.87
C TRP A 398 20.36 7.94 26.92
N PRO A 399 21.28 8.42 27.78
CA PRO A 399 22.59 7.79 27.97
C PRO A 399 22.50 6.31 28.40
N ALA A 400 21.55 5.96 29.28
CA ALA A 400 21.34 4.58 29.73
C ALA A 400 20.87 3.69 28.58
N TYR A 401 19.91 4.16 27.79
CA TYR A 401 19.44 3.48 26.58
C TYR A 401 20.56 3.26 25.55
N GLN A 402 21.43 4.26 25.33
CA GLN A 402 22.58 4.11 24.44
C GLN A 402 23.59 3.09 24.97
N ALA A 403 23.89 3.14 26.26
CA ALA A 403 24.79 2.18 26.89
C ALA A 403 24.23 0.75 26.83
N TRP A 404 22.92 0.59 27.00
CA TRP A 404 22.24 -0.71 26.85
C TRP A 404 22.39 -1.28 25.42
N LYS A 405 22.12 -0.46 24.39
CA LYS A 405 22.32 -0.89 22.99
C LYS A 405 23.77 -1.23 22.69
N GLN A 406 24.71 -0.46 23.24
CA GLN A 406 26.13 -0.72 23.07
C GLN A 406 26.56 -2.02 23.78
N TYR A 407 26.10 -2.24 25.02
CA TYR A 407 26.36 -3.46 25.78
C TYR A 407 25.90 -4.71 25.01
N LEU A 408 24.67 -4.72 24.51
CA LEU A 408 24.14 -5.84 23.72
C LEU A 408 24.96 -6.08 22.45
N LYS A 409 25.37 -5.01 21.76
CA LYS A 409 26.23 -5.10 20.58
C LYS A 409 27.61 -5.69 20.90
N GLU A 410 28.22 -5.30 22.03
CA GLU A 410 29.53 -5.80 22.47
C GLU A 410 29.48 -7.29 22.87
N GLN A 411 28.38 -7.72 23.49
CA GLN A 411 28.15 -9.13 23.81
C GLN A 411 27.69 -9.98 22.61
N ASN A 412 27.39 -9.34 21.46
CA ASN A 412 26.75 -9.97 20.31
C ASN A 412 25.41 -10.66 20.67
N GLU A 413 24.66 -10.02 21.56
CA GLU A 413 23.34 -10.46 22.04
C GLU A 413 22.24 -9.51 21.56
N LEU A 414 21.00 -9.99 21.59
CA LEU A 414 19.80 -9.20 21.32
C LEU A 414 18.89 -9.20 22.55
N ASP A 415 18.13 -8.12 22.70
CA ASP A 415 16.90 -8.14 23.50
C ASP A 415 15.67 -8.35 22.60
N PHE A 416 14.51 -8.51 23.22
CA PHE A 416 13.26 -8.74 22.48
C PHE A 416 12.86 -7.59 21.54
N HIS A 417 13.20 -6.34 21.86
CA HIS A 417 12.84 -5.19 21.03
C HIS A 417 13.75 -5.09 19.79
N LEU A 418 15.07 -5.19 19.99
CA LEU A 418 16.06 -5.21 18.93
C LEU A 418 15.87 -6.42 18.01
N MET A 419 15.39 -7.54 18.54
CA MET A 419 15.07 -8.72 17.74
C MET A 419 13.93 -8.46 16.76
N ILE A 420 12.83 -7.83 17.22
CA ILE A 420 11.73 -7.44 16.32
C ILE A 420 12.25 -6.41 15.30
N GLU A 421 12.98 -5.38 15.74
CA GLU A 421 13.56 -4.36 14.86
C GLU A 421 14.45 -4.97 13.78
N LYS A 422 15.36 -5.88 14.16
CA LYS A 422 16.30 -6.54 13.26
C LYS A 422 15.55 -7.43 12.25
N ALA A 423 14.54 -8.18 12.68
CA ALA A 423 13.67 -8.95 11.80
C ALA A 423 12.94 -8.03 10.81
N THR A 424 12.34 -6.94 11.27
CA THR A 424 11.68 -5.94 10.40
C THR A 424 12.62 -5.41 9.34
N GLN A 425 13.88 -5.09 9.71
CA GLN A 425 14.88 -4.63 8.75
C GLN A 425 15.26 -5.71 7.71
N TYR A 426 15.21 -6.99 8.06
CA TYR A 426 15.48 -8.06 7.10
C TYR A 426 14.33 -8.28 6.12
N VAL A 427 13.08 -8.18 6.59
CA VAL A 427 11.92 -8.23 5.70
C VAL A 427 11.90 -7.02 4.78
N ALA A 428 11.98 -5.80 5.32
CA ALA A 428 11.95 -4.55 4.54
C ALA A 428 13.08 -4.42 3.50
N LYS A 429 14.24 -5.06 3.74
CA LYS A 429 15.38 -5.07 2.80
C LYS A 429 15.38 -6.28 1.86
N ASN A 430 14.28 -7.05 1.79
CA ASN A 430 14.15 -8.27 0.99
C ASN A 430 15.26 -9.31 1.24
N LYS A 431 15.81 -9.35 2.46
CA LYS A 431 16.83 -10.33 2.86
C LYS A 431 16.20 -11.64 3.31
N PHE A 432 15.03 -11.57 3.92
CA PHE A 432 14.24 -12.73 4.27
C PHE A 432 13.27 -13.06 3.12
N LYS A 433 13.30 -14.32 2.65
CA LYS A 433 12.32 -14.82 1.68
C LYS A 433 11.20 -15.49 2.45
N SER A 434 10.07 -14.81 2.54
CA SER A 434 8.88 -15.36 3.17
C SER A 434 8.41 -16.64 2.47
N PRO A 435 8.20 -17.75 3.21
CA PRO A 435 7.41 -18.87 2.73
C PRO A 435 5.90 -18.64 2.90
N TRP A 436 5.48 -17.65 3.70
CA TRP A 436 4.07 -17.43 4.05
C TRP A 436 3.40 -16.46 3.09
N ARG A 437 2.32 -16.94 2.48
CA ARG A 437 1.37 -16.18 1.66
C ARG A 437 0.19 -15.68 2.49
N PHE A 438 -0.18 -16.40 3.55
CA PHE A 438 -1.27 -16.03 4.45
C PHE A 438 -0.73 -15.74 5.84
N LEU A 439 -0.78 -14.47 6.24
CA LEU A 439 -0.42 -14.03 7.59
C LEU A 439 -1.71 -13.65 8.34
N MET A 440 -1.97 -14.30 9.46
CA MET A 440 -3.15 -14.06 10.30
C MET A 440 -2.69 -13.67 11.70
N VAL A 441 -3.34 -12.67 12.29
CA VAL A 441 -2.99 -12.16 13.62
C VAL A 441 -4.21 -12.25 14.52
N ASP A 442 -4.07 -12.94 15.64
CA ASP A 442 -5.06 -12.92 16.72
C ASP A 442 -4.75 -11.79 17.72
N GLU A 443 -5.78 -11.26 18.35
CA GLU A 443 -5.70 -10.14 19.31
C GLU A 443 -4.94 -8.92 18.76
N TYR A 444 -5.28 -8.50 17.54
CA TYR A 444 -4.64 -7.38 16.85
C TYR A 444 -4.71 -6.05 17.63
N GLN A 445 -5.71 -5.86 18.49
CA GLN A 445 -5.82 -4.65 19.31
C GLN A 445 -4.67 -4.45 20.30
N ASP A 446 -3.94 -5.52 20.64
CA ASP A 446 -2.82 -5.48 21.60
C ASP A 446 -1.45 -5.34 20.89
N ILE A 447 -1.43 -5.05 19.60
CA ILE A 447 -0.19 -4.93 18.82
C ILE A 447 0.58 -3.63 19.16
N SER A 448 1.88 -3.76 19.41
CA SER A 448 2.77 -2.59 19.58
C SER A 448 3.22 -2.02 18.23
N PRO A 449 3.64 -0.74 18.16
CA PRO A 449 4.14 -0.14 16.91
C PRO A 449 5.27 -0.93 16.26
N ALA A 450 6.19 -1.50 17.05
CA ALA A 450 7.29 -2.31 16.52
C ALA A 450 6.81 -3.62 15.87
N ARG A 451 5.78 -4.26 16.44
CA ARG A 451 5.16 -5.47 15.87
C ARG A 451 4.36 -5.15 14.62
N LEU A 452 3.65 -4.02 14.61
CA LEU A 452 2.95 -3.53 13.42
C LEU A 452 3.93 -3.26 12.28
N ALA A 453 5.05 -2.58 12.56
CA ALA A 453 6.08 -2.31 11.56
C ALA A 453 6.68 -3.59 10.94
N LEU A 454 6.73 -4.69 11.70
CA LEU A 454 7.13 -6.00 11.15
C LEU A 454 6.10 -6.56 10.16
N LEU A 455 4.80 -6.37 10.42
CA LEU A 455 3.73 -6.77 9.51
C LEU A 455 3.70 -5.89 8.25
N GLU A 456 3.89 -4.57 8.40
CA GLU A 456 3.89 -3.62 7.27
C GLU A 456 5.12 -3.75 6.37
N ALA A 457 6.24 -4.26 6.92
CA ALA A 457 7.45 -4.51 6.14
C ALA A 457 7.33 -5.73 5.22
N TRP A 458 6.31 -6.57 5.44
CA TRP A 458 6.00 -7.78 4.69
C TRP A 458 5.27 -7.45 3.39
#